data_AF-W1PEZ1-F1
#
_entry.id   AF-W1PEZ1-F1
#
_cell.length_a   1.000
_cell.length_b   1.000
_cell.length_c   1.000
_cell.angle_alpha   90.00
_cell.angle_beta   90.00
_cell.angle_gamma   90.00
#
_symmetry.space_group_name_H-M   'P 1'
#
loop_
_entity.id
_entity.type
_entity.pdbx_description
1 polymer ?
#
loop_
_entity_poly.entity_id
_entity_poly.type
_entity_poly.pdbx_seq_one_letter_code
_entity_poly.pdbx_strand_id
1 'polypeptide(L)' 'MKTYKKLFRKHDAERFESFLGEVKRGEKKIAAGALLPHEILASREDQVAELQWRRMVEDVKKQGKLSNC' A
#
# COMPACT_ATOMS: atom_id res chain seq x y z
N MET A 1 1.44 -8.82 2.94
CA MET A 1 1.90 -7.66 3.74
C MET A 1 1.47 -7.71 5.20
N LYS A 2 0.27 -8.24 5.56
CA LYS A 2 -0.20 -8.38 6.96
C LYS A 2 0.82 -8.92 7.96
N THR A 3 1.49 -10.03 7.63
CA THR A 3 2.37 -10.73 8.58
C THR A 3 3.84 -10.30 8.46
N TYR A 4 4.28 -9.96 7.25
CA TYR A 4 5.70 -9.75 6.95
C TYR A 4 6.21 -8.33 7.24
N LYS A 5 5.33 -7.32 7.36
CA LYS A 5 5.76 -5.95 7.67
C LYS A 5 6.65 -5.87 8.91
N LYS A 6 6.28 -6.59 9.98
CA LYS A 6 7.06 -6.63 11.23
C LYS A 6 8.44 -7.28 11.02
N LEU A 7 8.51 -8.29 10.15
CA LEU A 7 9.77 -8.96 9.82
C LEU A 7 10.68 -8.04 9.00
N PHE A 8 10.16 -7.33 8.01
CA PHE A 8 10.94 -6.33 7.26
C PHE A 8 11.49 -5.24 8.17
N ARG A 9 10.68 -4.69 9.08
CA ARG A 9 11.15 -3.71 10.06
C ARG A 9 12.18 -4.27 11.04
N LYS A 10 12.09 -5.55 11.40
CA LYS A 10 13.04 -6.17 12.34
C LYS A 10 14.39 -6.45 11.70
N HIS A 11 14.39 -6.89 10.44
CA HIS A 11 15.60 -7.41 9.78
C HIS A 11 16.22 -6.47 8.76
N ASP A 12 15.45 -5.53 8.20
CA ASP A 12 15.89 -4.66 7.11
C ASP A 12 15.15 -3.30 7.13
N ALA A 13 15.14 -2.63 8.28
CA ALA A 13 14.38 -1.39 8.50
C ALA A 13 14.76 -0.28 7.52
N GLU A 14 16.06 -0.04 7.34
CA GLU A 14 16.56 1.10 6.55
C GLU A 14 16.14 0.98 5.08
N ARG A 15 16.38 -0.19 4.48
CA ARG A 15 15.97 -0.45 3.11
C ARG A 15 14.45 -0.44 2.96
N PHE A 16 13.73 -0.95 3.95
CA PHE A 16 12.27 -0.95 3.94
C PHE A 16 11.70 0.47 3.97
N GLU A 17 12.18 1.34 4.85
CA GLU A 17 11.73 2.74 4.92
C GLU A 17 12.14 3.53 3.67
N SER A 18 13.34 3.28 3.11
CA SER A 18 13.76 3.84 1.81
C SER A 18 12.81 3.44 0.68
N PHE A 19 12.44 2.16 0.61
CA PHE A 19 11.45 1.64 -0.33
C PHE A 19 10.09 2.34 -0.17
N LEU A 20 9.59 2.53 1.05
CA LEU A 20 8.34 3.26 1.28
C LEU A 20 8.44 4.72 0.80
N GLY A 21 9.61 5.35 0.93
CA GLY A 21 9.90 6.68 0.38
C GLY A 21 9.82 6.73 -1.15
N GLU A 22 10.45 5.78 -1.84
CA GLU A 22 10.39 5.65 -3.31
C GLU A 22 8.96 5.39 -3.80
N VAL A 23 8.19 4.55 -3.08
CA VAL A 23 6.76 4.31 -3.39
C VAL A 23 5.95 5.59 -3.24
N LYS A 24 6.22 6.40 -2.19
CA LYS A 24 5.53 7.69 -1.99
C LYS A 24 5.83 8.69 -3.10
N ARG A 25 7.06 8.68 -3.64
CA ARG A 25 7.46 9.47 -4.82
C ARG A 25 6.92 8.92 -6.15
N GLY A 26 6.36 7.70 -6.15
CA GLY A 26 5.86 7.04 -7.34
C GLY A 26 6.92 6.33 -8.19
N GLU A 27 8.15 6.23 -7.67
CA GLU A 27 9.30 5.59 -8.36
C GLU A 27 9.20 4.07 -8.31
N LYS A 28 8.58 3.52 -7.26
CA LYS A 28 8.34 2.08 -7.10
C LYS A 28 6.86 1.79 -6.84
N LYS A 29 6.44 0.57 -7.18
CA LYS A 29 5.07 0.09 -6.96
C LYS A 29 5.04 -0.83 -5.75
N ILE A 30 4.05 -0.60 -4.88
CA ILE A 30 3.70 -1.53 -3.80
C ILE A 30 2.57 -2.45 -4.26
N ALA A 31 2.62 -3.73 -3.90
CA ALA A 31 1.53 -4.66 -4.20
C ALA A 31 0.33 -4.39 -3.28
N ALA A 32 -0.80 -3.98 -3.88
CA ALA A 32 -2.08 -3.80 -3.18
C ALA A 32 -3.07 -4.96 -3.38
N GLY A 33 -2.91 -5.78 -4.42
CA GLY A 33 -3.86 -6.85 -4.76
C GLY A 33 -3.87 -8.06 -3.82
N ALA A 34 -2.93 -8.14 -2.88
CA ALA A 34 -2.86 -9.25 -1.92
C ALA A 34 -3.74 -9.04 -0.67
N LEU A 35 -4.30 -7.85 -0.47
CA LEU A 35 -5.18 -7.51 0.65
C LEU A 35 -6.48 -6.92 0.13
N LEU A 36 -7.58 -7.26 0.79
CA LEU A 36 -8.89 -6.68 0.52
C LEU A 36 -8.99 -5.25 1.07
N PRO A 37 -9.88 -4.41 0.52
CA PRO A 37 -10.04 -3.01 0.94
C PRO A 37 -10.20 -2.85 2.46
N HIS A 38 -11.09 -3.65 3.07
CA HIS A 38 -11.37 -3.59 4.51
C HIS A 38 -10.19 -4.08 5.36
N GLU A 39 -9.34 -4.94 4.81
CA GLU A 39 -8.14 -5.43 5.49
C GLU A 39 -7.02 -4.39 5.54
N ILE A 40 -6.93 -3.57 4.49
CA ILE A 40 -6.02 -2.41 4.44
C ILE A 40 -6.50 -1.38 5.48
N LEU A 41 -7.80 -1.05 5.47
CA LEU A 41 -8.39 -0.05 6.35
C LEU A 41 -8.43 -0.45 7.83
N ALA A 42 -8.36 -1.75 8.14
CA ALA A 42 -8.24 -2.23 9.52
C ALA A 42 -6.95 -1.75 10.21
N SER A 43 -5.90 -1.44 9.43
CA SER A 43 -4.61 -0.96 9.93
C SER A 43 -4.57 0.57 9.92
N ARG A 44 -5.48 1.19 10.68
CA ARG A 44 -5.58 2.66 10.80
C ARG A 44 -4.23 3.25 11.21
N GLU A 45 -3.88 4.39 10.61
CA GLU A 45 -2.63 5.15 10.86
C GLU A 45 -1.33 4.44 10.44
N ASP A 46 -1.42 3.35 9.68
CA ASP A 46 -0.26 2.66 9.11
C ASP A 46 0.14 3.25 7.74
N GLN A 47 1.36 3.79 7.63
CA GLN A 47 1.94 4.28 6.37
C GLN A 47 1.89 3.24 5.23
N VAL A 48 2.11 1.96 5.53
CA VAL A 48 2.07 0.90 4.51
C VAL A 48 0.63 0.71 4.03
N ALA A 49 -0.34 0.74 4.94
CA ALA A 49 -1.75 0.63 4.58
C ALA A 49 -2.19 1.81 3.71
N GLU A 50 -1.75 3.03 4.02
CA GLU A 50 -2.05 4.22 3.20
C GLU A 50 -1.47 4.10 1.78
N LEU A 51 -0.21 3.67 1.64
CA LEU A 51 0.41 3.46 0.33
C LEU A 51 -0.28 2.35 -0.47
N GLN A 52 -0.71 1.27 0.19
CA GLN A 52 -1.48 0.20 -0.44
C GLN A 52 -2.89 0.66 -0.86
N TRP A 53 -3.56 1.43 -0.01
CA TRP A 53 -4.88 2.00 -0.31
C TRP A 53 -4.83 2.90 -1.53
N ARG A 54 -3.89 3.85 -1.55
CA ARG A 54 -3.67 4.75 -2.68
C ARG A 54 -3.47 3.99 -3.98
N ARG A 55 -2.62 2.96 -3.95
CA ARG A 55 -2.37 2.10 -5.11
C ARG A 55 -3.62 1.37 -5.57
N MET A 56 -4.41 0.82 -4.65
CA MET A 56 -5.65 0.11 -4.98
C MET A 56 -6.65 1.04 -5.67
N VAL A 57 -6.83 2.25 -5.15
CA VAL A 57 -7.71 3.27 -5.74
C VAL A 57 -7.22 3.68 -7.14
N GLU A 58 -5.92 3.87 -7.33
CA GLU A 58 -5.34 4.15 -8.65
C GLU A 58 -5.61 3.02 -9.64
N ASP A 59 -5.49 1.77 -9.22
CA ASP A 59 -5.73 0.62 -10.09
C ASP A 59 -7.21 0.49 -10.47
N VAL A 60 -8.14 0.74 -9.54
CA VAL A 60 -9.58 0.84 -9.85
C VAL A 60 -9.86 1.99 -10.81
N LYS A 61 -9.28 3.17 -10.57
CA LYS A 61 -9.47 4.36 -11.43
C LYS A 61 -8.99 4.14 -12.86
N LYS A 62 -7.97 3.30 -13.07
CA LYS A 62 -7.51 2.90 -14.41
C LYS A 62 -8.50 2.03 -15.16
N GLN A 63 -9.32 1.24 -14.45
CA GLN A 63 -10.38 0.44 -15.07
C GLN A 63 -11.60 1.30 -15.46
N GLY A 64 -11.74 2.47 -14.84
CA GLY A 64 -12.81 3.42 -15.14
C GLY A 64 -13.18 4.24 -13.92
N LYS A 65 -14.14 5.13 -14.09
CA LYS A 65 -14.76 5.88 -12.99
C LYS A 65 -16.15 5.34 -12.76
N LEU A 66 -16.49 5.06 -11.51
CA LEU A 66 -17.87 4.84 -11.11
C LEU A 66 -18.61 6.18 -11.22
N SER A 67 -19.42 6.35 -12.26
CA SER A 67 -20.42 7.41 -12.34
C SER A 67 -21.69 6.91 -11.66
N ASN A 68 -22.14 7.60 -10.61
CA ASN A 68 -23.48 7.34 -10.09
C ASN A 68 -24.50 7.81 -11.13
N CYS A 69 -25.54 7.01 -11.35
CA CYS A 69 -26.65 7.35 -12.24
C CYS A 69 -27.48 8.50 -11.66
#